data_AF-A0A653D7D1-F1
#
_entry.id   AF-A0A653D7D1-F1
#
_cell.length_a   1.000
_cell.length_b   1.000
_cell.length_c   1.000
_cell.angle_alpha   90.00
_cell.angle_beta   90.00
_cell.angle_gamma   90.00
#
_symmetry.space_group_name_H-M   'P 1'
#
loop_
_entity.id
_entity.type
_entity.pdbx_description
1 polymer ?
#
loop_
_entity_poly.entity_id
_entity_poly.type
_entity_poly.pdbx_seq_one_letter_code
_entity_poly.pdbx_strand_id
1 'polypeptide(L)'
;WFQKRPAPSDVIIERGRDARLHISNVTYDFQGEYRCKVTNVIRGEERSDISEPVILQVHGAPQVLRQSANHEVVVESGQPADLSMVVCADPRPRFVAWEWGSLRLEAGA
;
A
#
# COMPACT_ATOMS: atom_id res chain seq x y z
N TRP A 1 4.66 3.10 -17.95
CA TRP A 1 4.95 2.50 -16.64
C TRP A 1 3.67 2.17 -15.91
N PHE A 2 3.52 0.90 -15.56
CA PHE A 2 2.38 0.38 -14.83
C PHE A 2 2.88 -0.19 -13.50
N GLN A 3 2.25 0.20 -12.40
CA GLN A 3 2.44 -0.39 -11.09
C GLN A 3 1.35 -1.43 -10.85
N LYS A 4 1.73 -2.66 -10.52
CA LYS A 4 0.84 -3.64 -9.91
C LYS A 4 1.05 -3.59 -8.40
N ARG A 5 0.02 -3.17 -7.66
CA ARG A 5 0.06 -3.17 -6.19
C ARG A 5 -0.03 -4.61 -5.66
N PRO A 6 0.65 -4.92 -4.54
CA PRO A 6 0.48 -6.21 -3.89
C PRO A 6 -0.96 -6.40 -3.38
N ALA A 7 -1.32 -7.66 -3.13
CA ALA A 7 -2.57 -8.03 -2.47
C ALA A 7 -2.74 -7.25 -1.14
N PRO A 8 -3.98 -6.86 -0.77
CA PRO A 8 -5.26 -7.35 -1.30
C PRO A 8 -5.82 -6.55 -2.49
N SER A 9 -5.16 -5.45 -2.90
CA SER A 9 -5.75 -4.53 -3.88
C SER A 9 -5.63 -5.01 -5.33
N ASP A 10 -4.57 -5.74 -5.69
CA ASP A 10 -4.27 -6.25 -7.05
C ASP A 10 -4.59 -5.29 -8.21
N VAL A 11 -4.48 -3.98 -7.95
CA VAL A 11 -4.78 -2.93 -8.93
C VAL A 11 -3.57 -2.63 -9.79
N ILE A 12 -3.78 -2.52 -11.10
CA ILE A 12 -2.80 -1.99 -12.05
C ILE A 12 -3.05 -0.49 -12.22
N ILE A 13 -2.03 0.32 -11.95
CA ILE A 13 -2.10 1.78 -12.01
C ILE A 13 -1.07 2.29 -13.02
N GLU A 14 -1.50 3.10 -13.99
CA GLU A 14 -0.57 3.83 -14.85
C GLU A 14 0.13 4.93 -14.06
N ARG A 15 1.46 4.85 -13.93
CA ARG A 15 2.27 5.80 -13.14
C ARG A 15 3.04 6.80 -14.00
N GLY A 16 3.19 6.55 -15.30
CA GLY A 16 3.86 7.47 -16.22
C GLY A 16 4.00 6.90 -17.62
N ARG A 17 4.22 7.78 -18.60
CA ARG A 17 4.32 7.43 -20.04
C ARG A 17 5.70 7.60 -20.64
N ASP A 18 6.60 8.27 -19.92
CA ASP A 18 7.95 8.54 -20.41
C ASP A 18 8.88 7.34 -20.26
N ALA A 19 10.00 7.39 -20.99
CA ALA A 19 11.05 6.36 -20.91
C ALA A 19 11.66 6.25 -19.50
N ARG A 20 11.57 7.30 -18.68
CA ARG A 20 12.00 7.34 -17.28
C ARG A 20 10.84 7.70 -16.39
N LEU A 21 10.61 6.91 -15.34
CA LEU A 21 9.64 7.23 -14.29
C LEU A 21 10.39 7.87 -13.11
N HIS A 22 10.01 9.08 -12.72
CA HIS A 22 10.48 9.73 -11.50
C HIS A 22 9.35 9.75 -10.46
N ILE A 23 9.61 9.20 -9.27
CA ILE A 23 8.65 9.17 -8.17
C ILE A 23 9.24 10.01 -7.03
N SER A 24 8.53 11.06 -6.64
CA SER A 24 8.88 11.93 -5.51
C SER A 24 7.89 11.73 -4.37
N ASN A 25 8.29 12.06 -3.13
CA ASN A 25 7.45 11.93 -1.93
C ASN A 25 6.86 10.51 -1.78
N VAL A 26 7.74 9.50 -1.83
CA VAL A 26 7.37 8.09 -1.79
C VAL A 26 6.67 7.74 -0.47
N THR A 27 5.46 7.19 -0.58
CA THR A 27 4.69 6.54 0.48
C THR A 27 4.58 5.02 0.24
N TYR A 28 4.01 4.27 1.19
CA TYR A 28 3.80 2.83 1.02
C TYR A 28 2.88 2.46 -0.15
N ASP A 29 2.03 3.38 -0.62
CA ASP A 29 1.15 3.15 -1.78
C ASP A 29 1.93 2.95 -3.10
N PHE A 30 3.20 3.35 -3.14
CA PHE A 30 4.07 3.12 -4.29
C PHE A 30 4.76 1.75 -4.26
N GLN A 31 4.63 0.98 -3.18
CA GLN A 31 5.17 -0.38 -3.13
C GLN A 31 4.52 -1.27 -4.18
N GLY A 32 5.31 -2.16 -4.78
CA GLY A 32 4.82 -3.18 -5.70
C GLY A 32 5.72 -3.39 -6.91
N GLU A 33 5.15 -4.03 -7.91
CA GLU A 33 5.84 -4.39 -9.14
C GLU A 33 5.59 -3.34 -10.21
N TYR A 34 6.64 -2.90 -10.89
CA TYR A 34 6.58 -1.93 -11.98
C TYR A 34 7.01 -2.59 -13.29
N ARG A 35 6.25 -2.34 -14.35
CA ARG A 35 6.63 -2.72 -15.73
C ARG A 35 6.50 -1.55 -16.69
N CYS A 36 7.41 -1.47 -17.64
CA CYS A 36 7.28 -0.55 -18.76
C CYS A 36 6.59 -1.28 -19.92
N LYS A 37 5.58 -0.65 -20.52
CA LYS A 37 4.98 -1.10 -21.78
C LYS A 37 5.42 -0.14 -22.87
N VAL A 38 5.97 -0.67 -23.95
CA VAL A 38 6.30 0.09 -25.15
C VAL A 38 5.30 -0.30 -26.23
N THR A 39 4.84 0.67 -27.00
CA THR A 39 3.95 0.48 -28.14
C THR A 39 4.57 1.13 -29.36
N ASN A 40 4.69 0.39 -30.46
CA ASN A 40 5.18 0.84 -31.76
C ASN A 40 4.18 0.48 -32.86
N VAL A 41 4.16 1.24 -33.95
CA VAL A 41 3.38 0.89 -35.14
C VAL A 41 4.31 0.30 -36.20
N ILE A 42 4.11 -0.98 -36.53
CA ILE A 42 4.93 -1.70 -37.51
C ILE A 42 4.01 -2.09 -38.68
N ARG A 43 4.26 -1.52 -39.86
CA ARG A 43 3.43 -1.72 -41.07
C ARG A 43 1.95 -1.35 -40.88
N GLY A 44 1.68 -0.30 -40.10
CA GLY A 44 0.32 0.16 -39.80
C GLY A 44 -0.40 -0.63 -38.70
N GLU A 45 0.24 -1.67 -38.16
CA GLU A 45 -0.29 -2.46 -37.04
C GLU A 45 0.39 -2.03 -35.72
N GLU A 46 -0.41 -1.77 -34.70
CA GLU A 46 0.10 -1.49 -33.36
C GLU A 46 0.64 -2.78 -32.71
N ARG A 47 1.88 -2.74 -32.24
CA ARG A 47 2.53 -3.81 -31.50
C ARG A 47 3.04 -3.29 -30.18
N SER A 48 2.81 -4.04 -29.11
CA SER A 48 3.29 -3.68 -27.78
C SER A 48 4.09 -4.79 -27.14
N ASP A 49 5.08 -4.40 -26.35
CA ASP A 49 5.88 -5.30 -25.54
C ASP A 49 6.00 -4.77 -24.10
N ILE A 50 6.28 -5.66 -23.15
CA ILE A 50 6.34 -5.35 -21.72
C ILE A 50 7.69 -5.79 -21.17
N SER A 51 8.35 -4.91 -20.41
CA SER A 51 9.62 -5.21 -19.76
C SER A 51 9.49 -6.32 -18.70
N GLU A 52 10.64 -6.88 -18.33
CA GLU A 52 10.78 -7.58 -17.06
C GLU A 52 10.39 -6.69 -15.87
N PRO A 53 9.94 -7.28 -14.75
CA PRO A 53 9.46 -6.53 -13.60
C PRO A 53 10.57 -5.87 -12.79
N VAL A 54 10.28 -4.68 -12.29
CA VAL A 54 11.07 -3.98 -11.27
C VAL A 54 10.29 -3.99 -9.97
N ILE A 55 10.85 -4.55 -8.90
CA ILE A 55 10.20 -4.62 -7.59
C ILE A 55 10.63 -3.41 -6.75
N LEU A 56 9.68 -2.55 -6.39
CA LEU A 56 9.90 -1.43 -5.49
C LEU A 56 9.43 -1.78 -4.08
N GLN A 57 10.37 -1.83 -3.14
CA GLN A 57 10.10 -1.97 -1.71
C GLN A 57 10.28 -0.60 -1.04
N VAL A 58 9.31 -0.22 -0.21
CA VAL A 58 9.31 1.06 0.51
C VAL A 58 9.53 0.77 1.99
N HIS A 59 10.48 1.48 2.59
CA HIS A 59 10.80 1.40 4.01
C HIS A 59 10.50 2.74 4.69
N GLY A 60 10.06 2.71 5.93
CA GLY A 60 9.71 3.94 6.65
C GLY A 60 9.04 3.74 7.99
N ALA A 61 8.66 4.86 8.60
CA ALA A 61 7.88 4.85 9.84
C ALA A 61 6.50 4.20 9.63
N PRO A 62 5.85 3.69 10.69
CA PRO A 62 4.51 3.13 10.60
C PRO A 62 3.48 4.15 10.08
N GLN A 63 2.63 3.74 9.14
CA GLN A 63 1.54 4.54 8.60
C GLN A 63 0.23 3.76 8.68
N VAL A 64 -0.83 4.42 9.14
CA VAL A 64 -2.18 3.85 9.20
C VAL A 64 -2.76 3.76 7.79
N LEU A 65 -3.19 2.57 7.39
CA LEU A 65 -3.96 2.40 6.17
C LEU A 65 -5.39 2.88 6.45
N ARG A 66 -5.71 4.09 5.98
CA ARG A 66 -7.03 4.75 6.20
C ARG A 66 -8.23 3.93 5.72
N GLN A 67 -8.02 2.95 4.86
CA GLN A 67 -9.07 2.11 4.26
C GLN A 67 -9.37 0.83 5.06
N SER A 68 -8.56 0.49 6.07
CA SER A 68 -8.66 -0.81 6.78
C SER A 68 -9.16 -0.71 8.22
N ALA A 69 -9.43 0.48 8.73
CA ALA A 69 -9.95 0.65 10.09
C ALA A 69 -11.37 1.21 10.01
N ASN A 70 -12.34 0.49 10.60
CA ASN A 70 -13.61 1.11 10.94
C ASN A 70 -13.31 2.20 11.97
N HIS A 71 -13.59 3.45 11.61
CA HIS A 71 -13.33 4.60 12.50
C HIS A 71 -14.21 4.58 13.75
N GLU A 72 -15.27 3.76 13.75
CA GLU A 72 -16.23 3.66 14.83
C GLU A 72 -16.65 2.20 15.04
N VAL A 73 -16.70 1.79 16.30
CA VAL A 73 -17.17 0.47 16.75
C VAL A 73 -18.21 0.73 17.82
N VAL A 74 -19.46 0.33 17.55
CA VAL A 74 -20.60 0.50 18.47
C VAL A 74 -21.00 -0.87 18.99
N VAL A 75 -21.03 -1.02 20.31
CA VAL A 75 -21.29 -2.28 20.99
C VAL A 75 -22.22 -2.03 22.18
N GLU A 76 -23.12 -2.96 22.44
CA GLU A 76 -24.01 -2.90 23.61
C GLU A 76 -23.23 -3.15 24.90
N SER A 77 -23.66 -2.51 25.99
CA SER A 77 -23.02 -2.67 27.30
C SER A 77 -23.02 -4.14 27.73
N GLY A 78 -21.84 -4.66 28.07
CA GLY A 78 -21.64 -6.05 28.48
C GLY A 78 -21.33 -7.01 27.34
N GLN A 79 -21.37 -6.57 26.08
CA GLN A 79 -20.91 -7.35 24.93
C GLN A 79 -19.42 -7.09 24.63
N PRO A 80 -18.70 -8.07 24.06
CA PRO A 80 -17.31 -7.90 23.66
C PRO A 80 -17.17 -6.91 22.49
N ALA A 81 -16.09 -6.13 22.49
CA ALA A 81 -15.76 -5.18 21.43
C ALA A 81 -14.36 -5.47 20.86
N ASP A 82 -14.28 -5.70 19.55
CA ASP A 82 -13.02 -5.96 18.86
C ASP A 82 -12.54 -4.70 18.14
N LEU A 83 -11.38 -4.18 18.56
CA LEU A 83 -10.71 -3.06 17.91
C LEU A 83 -9.54 -3.59 17.08
N SER A 84 -9.53 -3.24 15.79
CA SER A 84 -8.44 -3.65 14.89
C SER A 84 -7.95 -2.46 14.06
N MET A 85 -6.65 -2.45 13.79
CA MET A 85 -6.01 -1.46 12.92
C MET A 85 -4.90 -2.16 12.13
N VAL A 86 -4.81 -1.84 10.84
CA VAL A 86 -3.70 -2.28 9.98
C VAL A 86 -2.79 -1.09 9.70
N VAL A 87 -1.50 -1.31 9.88
CA VAL A 87 -0.44 -0.31 9.61
C VAL A 87 0.58 -0.90 8.62
N CYS A 88 1.06 -0.07 7.71
CA CYS A 88 2.25 -0.37 6.92
C CYS A 88 3.48 0.12 7.68
N ALA A 89 4.44 -0.76 7.90
CA ALA A 89 5.67 -0.44 8.60
C ALA A 89 6.78 -1.39 8.16
N ASP A 90 7.94 -0.83 7.80
CA ASP A 90 9.14 -1.61 7.57
C ASP A 90 10.38 -0.84 8.08
N PRO A 91 11.06 -1.33 9.14
CA PRO A 91 10.85 -2.61 9.82
C PRO A 91 9.56 -2.68 10.64
N ARG A 92 9.17 -3.91 11.03
CA ARG A 92 8.01 -4.13 11.92
C ARG A 92 8.17 -3.33 13.22
N PRO A 93 7.10 -2.70 13.74
CA PRO A 93 7.14 -1.97 14.99
C PRO A 93 7.53 -2.89 16.14
N ARG A 94 8.37 -2.40 17.06
CA ARG A 94 8.75 -3.14 18.28
C ARG A 94 7.75 -2.96 19.42
N PHE A 95 6.98 -1.89 19.38
CA PHE A 95 6.01 -1.52 20.41
C PHE A 95 4.75 -0.99 19.74
N VAL A 96 3.59 -1.50 20.16
CA VAL A 96 2.27 -1.07 19.69
C VAL A 96 1.36 -0.99 20.91
N ALA A 97 0.66 0.14 21.07
CA ALA A 97 -0.30 0.31 22.16
C ALA A 97 -1.53 1.10 21.70
N TRP A 98 -2.65 0.80 22.36
CA TRP A 98 -3.87 1.58 22.34
C TRP A 98 -3.83 2.61 23.46
N GLU A 99 -4.21 3.85 23.18
CA GLU A 99 -4.26 4.94 24.16
C GLU A 99 -5.67 5.54 24.21
N TRP A 100 -6.19 5.73 25.43
CA TRP A 100 -7.47 6.38 25.68
C TRP A 100 -7.39 7.27 26.92
N GLY A 101 -7.33 8.58 26.70
CA GLY A 101 -7.08 9.54 27.79
C GLY A 101 -5.71 9.30 28.41
N SER A 102 -5.68 8.87 29.67
CA SER A 102 -4.46 8.51 30.41
C SER A 102 -4.17 7.00 30.41
N LEU A 103 -5.08 6.18 29.90
CA LEU A 103 -4.91 4.73 29.82
C LEU A 103 -4.10 4.34 28.60
N ARG A 104 -3.17 3.40 28.79
CA ARG A 104 -2.36 2.79 27.73
C ARG A 104 -2.37 1.27 27.88
N LEU A 105 -2.69 0.58 26.80
CA LEU A 105 -2.78 -0.88 26.74
C LEU A 105 -1.89 -1.38 25.59
N GLU A 106 -1.04 -2.37 25.85
CA GLU A 106 -0.24 -2.99 24.78
C GLU A 106 -1.16 -3.80 23.83
N ALA A 107 -0.91 -3.69 22.53
CA ALA A 107 -1.74 -4.38 21.54
C ALA A 107 -1.40 -5.88 21.49
N GLY A 108 -2.44 -6.73 21.49
CA GLY A 108 -2.29 -8.19 21.45
C GLY A 108 -2.11 -8.87 22.82
N ALA A 109 -2.36 -8.13 23.90
CA ALA A 109 -2.45 -8.66 25.27
C ALA A 109 -3.84 -9.24 25.59
#